data_AF-A0A1A8RYK4-F1
#
_entry.id   AF-A0A1A8RYK4-F1
#
_cell.length_a   1.000
_cell.length_b   1.000
_cell.length_c   1.000
_cell.angle_alpha   90.00
_cell.angle_beta   90.00
_cell.angle_gamma   90.00
#
_symmetry.space_group_name_H-M   'P 1'
#
loop_
_entity.id
_entity.type
_entity.pdbx_description
1 polymer ?
#
loop_
_entity_poly.entity_id
_entity_poly.type
_entity_poly.pdbx_seq_one_letter_code
_entity_poly.pdbx_strand_id
1 'polypeptide(L)'
;GTLLLQLCELLATTPLQGLVFEEERPPPPNRAPLAPMLEFVSAQTGVPVVAVGGGASLGREPQESGSIYLQFTCSTILQLEVIFEVLEEYDWTSF
;
A
#
# COMPACT_ATOMS: atom_id res chain seq x y z
N GLY A 1 -6.76 17.37 -10.80
CA GLY A 1 -5.86 16.45 -11.51
C GLY A 1 -6.06 15.04 -10.98
N THR A 2 -5.56 14.02 -11.67
CA THR A 2 -5.44 12.67 -11.09
C THR A 2 -4.38 12.70 -9.98
N LEU A 3 -4.44 11.76 -9.03
CA LEU A 3 -3.48 11.68 -7.93
C LEU A 3 -2.02 11.61 -8.43
N LEU A 4 -1.75 10.84 -9.47
CA LEU A 4 -0.42 10.71 -10.07
C LEU A 4 0.12 12.07 -10.53
N LEU A 5 -0.70 12.89 -11.20
CA LEU A 5 -0.28 14.22 -11.62
C LEU A 5 0.03 15.13 -10.43
N GLN A 6 -0.76 15.07 -9.36
CA GLN A 6 -0.52 15.84 -8.15
C GLN A 6 0.79 15.44 -7.47
N LEU A 7 1.11 14.15 -7.44
CA LEU A 7 2.38 13.65 -6.91
C LEU A 7 3.57 14.09 -7.77
N CYS A 8 3.45 13.99 -9.10
CA CYS A 8 4.50 14.45 -10.01
C CYS A 8 4.77 15.96 -9.85
N GLU A 9 3.72 16.78 -9.72
CA GLU A 9 3.85 18.22 -9.50
C GLU A 9 4.53 18.54 -8.16
N LEU A 10 4.15 17.82 -7.10
CA LEU A 10 4.77 17.95 -5.78
C LEU A 10 6.26 17.59 -5.81
N LEU A 11 6.62 16.47 -6.44
CA LEU A 11 8.00 16.00 -6.59
C LEU A 11 8.85 16.94 -7.44
N ALA A 12 8.26 17.56 -8.47
CA ALA A 12 8.97 18.48 -9.35
C ALA A 12 9.26 19.84 -8.68
N THR A 13 8.39 20.26 -7.76
CA THR A 13 8.48 21.58 -7.11
C THR A 13 9.16 21.54 -5.75
N THR A 14 9.24 20.37 -5.12
CA THR A 14 9.74 20.20 -3.75
C THR A 14 10.76 19.07 -3.68
N PRO A 15 11.98 19.29 -3.13
CA PRO A 15 12.98 18.24 -2.98
C PRO A 15 12.63 17.32 -1.79
N LEU A 16 11.66 16.43 -2.01
CA LEU A 16 11.18 15.49 -0.99
C LEU A 16 12.17 14.34 -0.76
N GLN A 17 12.49 14.09 0.52
CA GLN A 17 13.29 12.93 0.95
C GLN A 17 12.44 11.68 1.17
N GLY A 18 11.12 11.83 1.23
CA GLY A 18 10.18 10.75 1.46
C GLY A 18 8.74 11.25 1.34
N LEU A 19 7.82 10.34 1.08
CA LEU A 19 6.39 10.58 0.99
C LEU A 19 5.66 9.69 1.99
N VAL A 20 4.85 10.28 2.85
CA VAL A 20 3.89 9.54 3.68
C VAL A 20 2.52 9.72 3.06
N PHE A 21 1.82 8.62 2.79
CA PHE A 21 0.53 8.63 2.13
C PHE A 21 -0.53 7.93 2.97
N GLU A 22 -1.65 8.61 3.18
CA GLU A 22 -2.82 8.07 3.85
C GLU A 22 -4.05 8.27 2.98
N GLU A 23 -4.86 7.21 2.81
CA GLU A 23 -6.18 7.33 2.21
C GLU A 23 -7.25 7.28 3.32
N GLU A 24 -7.70 8.45 3.78
CA GLU A 24 -8.70 8.58 4.86
C GLU A 24 -10.06 7.95 4.52
N ARG A 25 -10.44 7.90 3.23
CA ARG A 25 -11.77 7.43 2.80
C ARG A 25 -11.64 6.11 2.07
N PRO A 26 -12.46 5.10 2.40
CA PRO A 26 -12.47 3.85 1.65
C PRO A 26 -12.72 4.16 0.17
N PRO A 27 -11.92 3.58 -0.74
CA PRO A 27 -12.02 3.88 -2.16
C PRO A 27 -13.43 3.49 -2.67
N PRO A 28 -14.01 4.25 -3.62
CA PRO A 28 -15.23 3.81 -4.27
C PRO A 28 -14.98 2.46 -4.96
N PRO A 29 -16.02 1.61 -5.09
CA PRO A 29 -15.87 0.20 -5.51
C PRO A 29 -15.18 -0.01 -6.86
N ASN A 30 -15.17 1.01 -7.73
CA ASN A 30 -14.56 0.95 -9.06
C ASN A 30 -13.18 1.63 -9.15
N ARG A 31 -12.59 2.05 -8.02
CA ARG A 31 -11.26 2.68 -8.05
C ARG A 31 -10.19 1.59 -8.16
N ALA A 32 -9.25 1.76 -9.08
CA ALA A 32 -8.07 0.93 -9.15
C ALA A 32 -7.27 1.01 -7.82
N PRO A 33 -6.59 -0.08 -7.41
CA PRO A 33 -5.74 -0.07 -6.22
C PRO A 33 -4.68 1.03 -6.28
N LEU A 34 -4.45 1.72 -5.16
CA LEU A 34 -3.46 2.80 -5.08
C LEU A 34 -2.04 2.28 -4.87
N ALA A 35 -1.89 1.11 -4.23
CA ALA A 35 -0.58 0.56 -3.90
C ALA A 35 0.36 0.42 -5.12
N PRO A 36 -0.07 -0.17 -6.26
CA PRO A 36 0.81 -0.31 -7.43
C PRO A 36 1.23 1.04 -8.03
N MET A 37 0.36 2.05 -7.97
CA MET A 37 0.68 3.40 -8.49
C MET A 37 1.69 4.12 -7.59
N LEU A 38 1.53 4.03 -6.28
CA LEU A 38 2.48 4.62 -5.32
C LEU A 38 3.84 3.90 -5.38
N GLU A 39 3.82 2.58 -5.55
CA GLU A 39 5.04 1.80 -5.77
C GLU A 39 5.75 2.22 -7.05
N PHE A 40 5.01 2.42 -8.15
CA PHE A 40 5.56 2.94 -9.40
C PHE A 40 6.24 4.30 -9.18
N VAL A 41 5.60 5.22 -8.46
CA VAL A 41 6.20 6.52 -8.13
C VAL A 41 7.50 6.33 -7.34
N SER A 42 7.51 5.44 -6.34
CA SER A 42 8.73 5.15 -5.57
C SER A 42 9.85 4.58 -6.45
N ALA A 43 9.55 3.60 -7.29
CA ALA A 43 10.51 2.96 -8.20
C ALA A 43 11.12 3.96 -9.19
N GLN A 44 10.32 4.86 -9.75
CA GLN A 44 10.78 5.79 -10.79
C GLN A 44 11.50 7.02 -10.25
N THR A 45 11.23 7.38 -9.00
CA THR A 45 11.77 8.62 -8.41
C THR A 45 12.88 8.35 -7.40
N GLY A 46 13.00 7.10 -6.93
CA GLY A 46 13.87 6.74 -5.81
C GLY A 46 13.39 7.29 -4.46
N VAL A 47 12.25 8.00 -4.42
CA VAL A 47 11.70 8.55 -3.19
C VAL A 47 11.05 7.42 -2.38
N PRO A 48 11.45 7.22 -1.12
CA PRO A 48 10.76 6.30 -0.21
C PRO A 48 9.31 6.72 -0.01
N VAL A 49 8.39 5.78 -0.15
CA VAL A 49 6.95 6.02 0.05
C VAL A 49 6.43 5.09 1.14
N VAL A 50 5.80 5.65 2.16
CA VAL A 50 5.18 4.92 3.28
C VAL A 50 3.66 5.11 3.24
N ALA A 51 2.93 4.06 2.93
CA ALA A 51 1.48 4.02 2.99
C ALA A 51 1.00 3.63 4.40
N VAL A 52 0.31 4.55 5.08
CA VAL A 52 -0.08 4.38 6.49
C VAL A 52 -1.53 3.97 6.69
N GLY A 53 -2.37 4.02 5.66
CA GLY A 53 -3.79 3.63 5.78
C GLY A 53 -4.56 3.60 4.46
N GLY A 54 -5.75 2.98 4.52
CA GLY A 54 -6.70 2.90 3.40
C GLY A 54 -6.28 1.99 2.25
N GLY A 55 -6.77 2.25 1.04
CA GLY A 55 -6.53 1.42 -0.16
C GLY A 55 -5.10 1.47 -0.70
N ALA A 56 -4.21 2.26 -0.09
CA ALA A 56 -2.78 2.25 -0.36
C ALA A 56 -2.07 1.04 0.27
N SER A 57 -2.66 0.38 1.26
CA SER A 57 -2.09 -0.83 1.88
C SER A 57 -2.59 -2.15 1.25
N LEU A 58 -3.46 -2.09 0.23
CA LEU A 58 -4.12 -3.25 -0.36
C LEU A 58 -3.60 -3.60 -1.77
N GLY A 59 -3.63 -4.90 -2.10
CA GLY A 59 -3.47 -5.39 -3.48
C GLY A 59 -2.03 -5.31 -4.00
N ARG A 60 -1.06 -5.68 -3.18
CA ARG A 60 0.35 -5.62 -3.56
C ARG A 60 0.82 -6.90 -4.25
N GLU A 61 1.48 -6.71 -5.39
CA GLU A 61 2.29 -7.69 -6.13
C GLU A 61 3.76 -7.68 -5.60
N PRO A 62 4.65 -8.60 -6.03
CA PRO A 62 6.05 -8.58 -5.62
C PRO A 62 6.70 -7.22 -5.88
N GLN A 63 7.54 -6.73 -4.96
CA GLN A 63 8.13 -5.39 -5.11
C GLN A 63 9.00 -5.32 -6.36
N GLU A 64 8.85 -4.25 -7.13
CA GLU A 64 9.80 -3.89 -8.17
C GLU A 64 11.18 -3.59 -7.58
N SER A 65 12.23 -4.05 -8.27
CA SER A 65 13.61 -3.85 -7.81
C SER A 65 13.96 -2.36 -7.79
N GLY A 66 14.43 -1.87 -6.64
CA GLY A 66 14.78 -0.46 -6.44
C GLY A 66 13.64 0.42 -5.92
N SER A 67 12.42 -0.10 -5.85
CA SER A 67 11.32 0.57 -5.14
C SER A 67 11.57 0.56 -3.63
N ILE A 68 11.20 1.64 -2.95
CA ILE A 68 11.24 1.76 -1.48
C ILE A 68 9.81 2.06 -1.00
N TYR A 69 8.91 1.15 -1.30
CA TYR A 69 7.51 1.22 -0.93
C TYR A 69 7.23 0.39 0.33
N LEU A 70 6.77 1.04 1.40
CA LEU A 70 6.44 0.41 2.67
C LEU A 70 4.95 0.61 2.98
N GLN A 71 4.31 -0.41 3.54
CA GLN A 71 2.89 -0.38 3.90
C GLN A 71 2.74 -0.69 5.39
N PHE A 72 1.95 0.11 6.12
CA PHE A 72 1.56 -0.19 7.49
C PHE A 72 0.39 -1.17 7.47
N THR A 73 0.72 -2.41 7.14
CA THR A 73 -0.19 -3.56 7.13
C THR A 73 0.56 -4.79 7.61
N CYS A 74 -0.17 -5.83 7.99
CA CYS A 74 0.42 -7.15 8.21
C CYS A 74 0.62 -7.86 6.87
N SER A 75 1.66 -8.68 6.80
CA SER A 75 1.89 -9.53 5.63
C SER A 75 0.78 -10.57 5.50
N THR A 76 0.53 -11.05 4.28
CA THR A 76 -0.47 -12.10 4.02
C THR A 76 -0.18 -13.37 4.84
N ILE A 77 1.09 -13.67 5.11
CA ILE A 77 1.45 -14.83 5.92
C ILE A 77 1.07 -14.64 7.40
N LEU A 78 1.32 -13.47 7.98
CA LEU A 78 0.87 -13.17 9.35
C LEU A 78 -0.65 -13.12 9.44
N GLN A 79 -1.34 -12.61 8.40
CA GLN A 79 -2.80 -12.66 8.34
C GLN A 79 -3.31 -14.09 8.36
N LEU A 80 -2.70 -15.01 7.60
CA LEU A 80 -3.07 -16.42 7.59
C LEU A 80 -2.81 -17.10 8.93
N GLU A 81 -1.69 -16.81 9.59
CA GLU A 81 -1.38 -17.33 10.93
C GLU A 81 -2.47 -16.93 11.93
N VAL A 82 -2.84 -15.64 11.98
CA VAL A 82 -3.92 -15.15 12.86
C VAL A 82 -5.28 -15.77 12.50
N ILE A 83 -5.57 -15.96 11.21
CA ILE A 83 -6.79 -16.65 10.78
C ILE A 83 -6.82 -18.09 11.33
N PHE A 84 -5.72 -18.83 11.23
CA PHE A 84 -5.65 -20.19 11.75
C PHE A 84 -5.75 -20.24 13.27
N GLU A 85 -5.13 -19.30 13.99
CA GLU A 85 -5.31 -19.17 15.45
C GLU A 85 -6.78 -18.94 15.84
N VAL A 86 -7.50 -18.09 15.09
CA VAL A 86 -8.94 -17.87 15.34
C VAL A 86 -9.74 -19.13 15.02
N LEU A 87 -9.45 -19.84 13.93
CA LEU A 87 -10.15 -21.09 13.60
C LEU A 87 -9.96 -22.15 14.69
N GLU A 88 -8.75 -22.25 15.24
CA GLU A 88 -8.43 -23.16 16.34
C GLU A 88 -9.15 -22.79 17.63
N GLU A 89 -9.17 -21.52 18.01
CA GLU A 89 -9.84 -21.03 19.23
C GLU A 89 -11.35 -21.34 19.26
N TYR A 90 -12.00 -21.43 18.08
CA TYR A 90 -13.44 -21.70 17.95
C TYR A 90 -13.78 -23.13 17.47
N ASP A 91 -12.81 -24.05 17.41
CA ASP A 91 -12.98 -25.42 16.87
C ASP A 91 -13.57 -25.45 15.43
N TRP A 92 -13.32 -24.40 14.64
CA TRP A 92 -13.81 -24.27 13.27
C TRP A 92 -12.95 -25.06 12.29
N THR A 93 -13.30 -26.34 12.09
CA THR A 93 -12.54 -27.30 11.28
C THR A 93 -13.02 -27.44 9.82
N SER A 94 -14.08 -26.74 9.42
CA SER A 94 -14.63 -26.77 8.06
C SER A 94 -14.63 -25.37 7.45
N PHE A 95 -13.76 -25.11 6.48
CA PHE A 95 -13.61 -23.84 5.76
C PHE A 95 -13.17 -24.06 4.30
#